data_AF-A0A1L9BNU0-F1
#
_entry.id   AF-A0A1L9BNU0-F1
#
_cell.length_a   1.000
_cell.length_b   1.000
_cell.length_c   1.000
_cell.angle_alpha   90.00
_cell.angle_beta   90.00
_cell.angle_gamma   90.00
#
_symmetry.space_group_name_H-M   'P 1'
#
loop_
_entity.id
_entity.type
_entity.pdbx_description
1 polymer ?
#
loop_
_entity_poly.entity_id
_entity_poly.type
_entity_poly.pdbx_seq_one_letter_code
_entity_poly.pdbx_strand_id
1 'polypeptide(L)'
;MADVTGTLHHDHDGRTYALRLTMGGLAKLQGRHGLDLGGLLSGKFDLPEDGEAEDSDTSRPIPPFAIMLDVVAVSLEKGERMDPAEAAELADDLLTGDRGLCGAVMQAAFPGAAKAGNPRAPGTGRRKR
;
A
#
# COMPACT_ATOMS: atom_id res chain seq x y z
N MET A 1 -4.22 -15.02 -2.37
CA MET A 1 -2.94 -15.24 -3.12
C MET A 1 -3.00 -14.33 -4.35
N ALA A 2 -2.00 -13.49 -4.58
CA ALA A 2 -2.01 -12.56 -5.72
C ALA A 2 -1.69 -13.31 -7.02
N ASP A 3 -2.49 -13.09 -8.06
CA ASP A 3 -2.29 -13.67 -9.38
C ASP A 3 -1.16 -12.96 -10.13
N VAL A 4 -0.56 -13.59 -11.15
CA VAL A 4 0.59 -13.07 -11.94
C VAL A 4 0.28 -11.71 -12.57
N THR A 5 -1.01 -11.39 -12.70
CA THR A 5 -1.54 -10.12 -13.21
C THR A 5 -1.55 -8.95 -12.21
N GLY A 6 -1.14 -9.20 -10.95
CA GLY A 6 -1.18 -8.23 -9.86
C GLY A 6 -2.55 -8.07 -9.21
N THR A 7 -3.42 -9.07 -9.38
CA THR A 7 -4.78 -9.09 -8.81
C THR A 7 -4.77 -9.87 -7.50
N LEU A 8 -5.21 -9.26 -6.41
CA LEU A 8 -5.40 -9.90 -5.11
C LEU A 8 -6.86 -10.33 -4.97
N HIS A 9 -7.09 -11.62 -4.74
CA HIS A 9 -8.41 -12.11 -4.33
C HIS A 9 -8.49 -12.12 -2.80
N HIS A 10 -9.51 -11.47 -2.25
CA HIS A 10 -9.77 -11.38 -0.81
C HIS A 10 -11.22 -11.75 -0.51
N ASP A 11 -11.42 -12.60 0.50
CA ASP A 11 -12.75 -13.07 0.89
C ASP A 11 -13.30 -12.21 2.03
N HIS A 12 -14.50 -11.67 1.84
CA HIS A 12 -15.22 -10.89 2.84
C HIS A 12 -16.72 -11.21 2.76
N ASP A 13 -17.36 -11.45 3.91
CA ASP A 13 -18.79 -11.82 4.01
C ASP A 13 -19.23 -12.95 3.08
N GLY A 14 -18.35 -13.95 2.90
CA GLY A 14 -18.61 -15.12 2.05
C GLY A 14 -18.58 -14.83 0.55
N ARG A 15 -18.10 -13.64 0.14
CA ARG A 15 -17.84 -13.27 -1.26
C ARG A 15 -16.35 -13.04 -1.48
N THR A 16 -15.85 -13.49 -2.63
CA THR A 16 -14.48 -13.23 -3.06
C THR A 16 -14.45 -11.97 -3.91
N TYR A 17 -13.68 -10.97 -3.47
CA TYR A 17 -13.46 -9.72 -4.18
C TYR A 17 -12.09 -9.71 -4.84
N ALA A 18 -12.03 -9.27 -6.09
CA ALA A 18 -10.81 -9.00 -6.84
C ALA A 18 -10.38 -7.55 -6.60
N LEU A 19 -9.20 -7.37 -6.01
CA LEU A 19 -8.53 -6.08 -5.84
C LEU A 19 -7.39 -5.99 -6.83
N ARG A 20 -7.40 -4.97 -7.69
CA ARG A 20 -6.34 -4.78 -8.68
C ARG A 20 -5.84 -3.35 -8.70
N LEU A 21 -4.66 -3.14 -8.15
CA LEU A 21 -3.99 -1.86 -8.26
C LEU A 21 -3.16 -1.79 -9.55
N THR A 22 -3.41 -0.78 -10.36
CA THR A 22 -2.71 -0.56 -11.64
C THR A 22 -1.96 0.78 -11.62
N MET A 23 -1.05 0.99 -12.57
CA MET A 23 -0.36 2.28 -12.72
C MET A 23 -1.31 3.47 -12.87
N GLY A 24 -2.45 3.28 -13.53
CA GLY A 24 -3.49 4.32 -13.60
C GLY A 24 -4.15 4.61 -12.25
N GLY A 25 -4.32 3.58 -11.40
CA GLY A 25 -4.78 3.76 -10.03
C GLY A 25 -3.76 4.51 -9.18
N LEU A 26 -2.48 4.15 -9.29
CA LEU A 26 -1.39 4.86 -8.62
C LEU A 26 -1.29 6.33 -9.05
N ALA A 27 -1.45 6.63 -10.33
CA ALA A 27 -1.47 8.02 -10.82
C ALA A 27 -2.66 8.81 -10.25
N LYS A 28 -3.85 8.19 -10.12
CA LYS A 28 -5.03 8.80 -9.47
C LYS A 28 -4.75 9.10 -8.00
N LEU A 29 -4.08 8.19 -7.30
CA LEU A 29 -3.67 8.36 -5.90
C LEU A 29 -2.61 9.46 -5.74
N GLN A 30 -1.61 9.50 -6.61
CA GLN A 30 -0.59 10.56 -6.63
C GLN A 30 -1.19 11.95 -6.89
N GLY A 31 -2.22 12.02 -7.76
CA GLY A 31 -2.95 13.27 -8.01
C GLY A 31 -3.71 13.79 -6.78
N ARG A 32 -4.13 12.91 -5.86
CA ARG A 32 -4.89 13.27 -4.65
C ARG A 32 -4.00 13.52 -3.43
N HIS A 33 -2.99 12.67 -3.23
CA HIS A 33 -2.19 12.62 -1.99
C HIS A 33 -0.74 13.07 -2.18
N GLY A 34 -0.38 13.54 -3.37
CA GLY A 34 0.98 13.97 -3.72
C GLY A 34 1.91 12.82 -4.09
N LEU A 35 3.14 13.18 -4.46
CA LEU A 35 4.14 12.25 -5.02
C LEU A 35 4.57 11.15 -4.05
N ASP A 36 4.48 11.40 -2.74
CA ASP A 36 4.88 10.46 -1.69
C ASP A 36 3.70 9.67 -1.08
N LEU A 37 2.50 9.79 -1.66
CA LEU A 37 1.27 9.16 -1.12
C LEU A 37 1.18 9.35 0.41
N GLY A 38 1.32 10.59 0.89
CA GLY A 38 1.29 10.95 2.32
C GLY A 38 2.26 10.16 3.20
N GLY A 39 3.49 9.90 2.72
CA GLY A 39 4.52 9.19 3.48
C GLY A 39 4.47 7.66 3.39
N LEU A 40 3.47 7.12 2.69
CA LEU A 40 3.26 5.67 2.55
C LEU A 40 4.38 5.00 1.73
N LEU A 41 4.96 5.71 0.75
CA LEU A 41 6.04 5.17 -0.08
C LEU A 41 7.43 5.40 0.52
N SER A 42 7.64 6.54 1.17
CA SER A 42 8.90 6.85 1.87
C SER A 42 9.05 6.14 3.21
N GLY A 43 7.97 5.55 3.74
CA GLY A 43 7.92 4.98 5.09
C GLY A 43 8.03 6.05 6.19
N LYS A 44 7.96 7.33 5.82
CA LYS A 44 8.00 8.49 6.71
C LYS A 44 6.58 9.01 6.82
N PHE A 45 5.81 8.39 7.70
CA PHE A 45 4.57 9.00 8.15
C PHE A 45 4.94 10.32 8.84
N ASP A 46 4.26 11.40 8.48
CA ASP A 46 4.49 12.73 9.07
C ASP A 46 4.38 12.64 10.59
N LEU A 47 5.53 12.70 11.26
CA LEU A 47 5.61 13.04 12.67
C LEU A 47 5.18 14.51 12.77
N PRO A 48 4.30 14.90 13.70
CA PRO A 48 4.16 16.32 14.02
C PRO A 48 5.55 16.86 14.37
N GLU A 49 5.97 17.91 13.67
CA GLU A 49 7.32 18.50 13.73
C GLU A 49 7.61 19.20 15.08
N ASP A 50 6.68 19.14 16.03
CA ASP A 50 6.82 19.71 17.37
C ASP A 50 6.97 18.58 18.39
N GLY A 51 8.21 18.40 18.83
CA GLY A 51 8.69 17.22 19.52
C GLY A 51 8.14 16.98 20.92
N GLU A 52 7.69 15.74 21.12
CA GLU A 52 7.81 14.98 22.36
C GLU A 52 7.83 13.50 21.94
N ALA A 53 9.01 13.01 21.55
CA ALA A 53 9.28 11.59 21.42
C ALA A 53 10.11 11.14 22.62
N GLU A 54 9.63 11.43 23.82
CA GLU A 54 10.12 10.81 25.05
C GLU A 54 9.15 9.72 25.49
N ASP A 55 9.71 8.52 25.64
CA ASP A 55 9.18 7.37 26.37
C ASP A 55 7.74 6.93 26.07
N SER A 56 7.60 5.95 25.17
CA SER A 56 6.90 4.69 25.46
C SER A 56 6.71 3.87 24.19
N ASP A 57 6.54 2.56 24.38
CA ASP A 57 6.24 1.47 23.44
C ASP A 57 4.94 1.66 22.60
N THR A 58 4.54 2.90 22.33
CA THR A 58 3.25 3.30 21.74
C THR A 58 3.34 4.34 20.63
N SER A 59 4.52 4.87 20.30
CA SER A 59 4.69 5.80 19.17
C SER A 59 4.87 5.06 17.84
N ARG A 60 3.92 4.18 17.49
CA ARG A 60 3.80 3.74 16.10
C ARG A 60 3.14 4.87 15.32
N PRO A 61 3.78 5.41 14.26
CA PRO A 61 3.16 6.44 13.44
C PRO A 61 1.78 5.98 12.99
N ILE A 62 0.77 6.82 13.20
CA ILE A 62 -0.59 6.54 12.78
C ILE A 62 -0.58 6.49 11.24
N PRO A 63 -0.95 5.36 10.62
CA PRO A 63 -0.99 5.26 9.16
C PRO A 63 -1.99 6.28 8.60
N PRO A 64 -1.74 6.86 7.43
CA PRO A 64 -2.67 7.77 6.78
C PRO A 64 -3.89 6.96 6.31
N PHE A 65 -4.91 6.86 7.17
CA PHE A 65 -6.09 6.03 6.93
C PHE A 65 -6.83 6.41 5.66
N ALA A 66 -6.88 7.71 5.33
CA ALA A 66 -7.46 8.20 4.08
C ALA A 66 -6.80 7.57 2.83
N ILE A 67 -5.49 7.34 2.88
CA ILE A 67 -4.72 6.75 1.78
C ILE A 67 -4.93 5.25 1.72
N MET A 68 -5.01 4.59 2.87
CA MET A 68 -5.32 3.16 2.93
C MET A 68 -6.69 2.88 2.31
N LEU A 69 -7.71 3.66 2.69
CA LEU A 69 -9.06 3.59 2.14
C LEU A 69 -9.04 3.81 0.62
N ASP A 70 -8.38 4.88 0.17
CA ASP A 70 -8.28 5.20 -1.26
C ASP A 70 -7.54 4.12 -2.06
N VAL A 71 -6.48 3.51 -1.53
CA VAL A 71 -5.75 2.40 -2.18
C VAL A 71 -6.65 1.20 -2.40
N VAL A 72 -7.40 0.80 -1.38
CA VAL A 72 -8.32 -0.33 -1.45
C VAL A 72 -9.49 -0.01 -2.38
N ALA A 73 -10.10 1.17 -2.26
CA ALA A 73 -11.20 1.61 -3.10
C ALA A 73 -10.81 1.66 -4.59
N VAL A 74 -9.67 2.27 -4.93
CA VAL A 74 -9.17 2.31 -6.32
C VAL A 74 -8.86 0.91 -6.85
N SER A 75 -8.46 -0.01 -5.98
CA SER A 75 -8.20 -1.40 -6.35
C SER A 75 -9.49 -2.17 -6.60
N LEU A 76 -10.55 -1.91 -5.84
CA LEU A 76 -11.90 -2.44 -6.05
C LEU A 76 -12.55 -1.89 -7.33
N GLU A 77 -12.44 -0.57 -7.56
CA GLU A 77 -12.92 0.09 -8.80
C GLU A 77 -12.37 -0.63 -10.04
N LYS A 78 -11.12 -1.10 -10.00
CA LYS A 78 -10.47 -1.76 -11.14
C LYS A 78 -10.64 -3.27 -11.17
N GLY A 79 -10.62 -3.93 -10.03
CA GLY A 79 -10.75 -5.39 -9.95
C GLY A 79 -12.18 -5.86 -10.16
N GLU A 80 -13.14 -5.22 -9.49
CA GLU A 80 -14.58 -5.56 -9.57
C GLU A 80 -15.36 -4.72 -10.58
N ARG A 81 -14.74 -3.65 -11.14
CA ARG A 81 -15.44 -2.68 -12.01
C ARG A 81 -16.64 -2.03 -11.31
N MET A 82 -16.50 -1.82 -10.01
CA MET A 82 -17.50 -1.21 -9.14
C MET A 82 -17.51 0.33 -9.28
N ASP A 83 -18.64 0.95 -8.95
CA ASP A 83 -18.73 2.40 -8.87
C ASP A 83 -17.81 2.96 -7.76
N PRO A 84 -17.20 4.14 -7.92
CA PRO A 84 -16.32 4.71 -6.90
C PRO A 84 -16.96 4.92 -5.52
N ALA A 85 -18.26 5.22 -5.45
CA ALA A 85 -18.93 5.41 -4.16
C ALA A 85 -19.11 4.08 -3.41
N GLU A 86 -19.59 3.05 -4.12
CA GLU A 86 -19.73 1.70 -3.58
C GLU A 86 -18.36 1.10 -3.19
N ALA A 87 -17.33 1.35 -4.01
CA ALA A 87 -15.98 0.90 -3.72
C ALA A 87 -15.37 1.57 -2.47
N ALA A 88 -15.74 2.81 -2.18
CA ALA A 88 -15.27 3.53 -1.00
C ALA A 88 -15.93 3.01 0.29
N GLU A 89 -17.24 2.78 0.27
CA GLU A 89 -17.96 2.16 1.40
C GLU A 89 -17.42 0.75 1.68
N LEU A 90 -17.29 -0.07 0.64
CA LEU A 90 -16.76 -1.43 0.79
C LEU A 90 -15.29 -1.44 1.24
N ALA A 91 -14.48 -0.48 0.82
CA ALA A 91 -13.10 -0.36 1.27
C ALA A 91 -13.00 -0.10 2.78
N ASP A 92 -13.93 0.68 3.34
CA ASP A 92 -14.00 0.94 4.79
C ASP A 92 -14.34 -0.32 5.58
N ASP A 93 -15.36 -1.06 5.13
CA ASP A 93 -15.75 -2.34 5.74
C ASP A 93 -14.63 -3.37 5.67
N LEU A 94 -13.97 -3.49 4.52
CA LEU A 94 -12.86 -4.41 4.30
C LEU A 94 -11.65 -4.08 5.19
N LEU A 95 -11.27 -2.80 5.30
CA LEU A 95 -10.13 -2.39 6.13
C LEU A 95 -10.44 -2.46 7.62
N THR A 96 -11.71 -2.29 7.99
CA THR A 96 -12.18 -2.52 9.36
C THR A 96 -12.05 -3.99 9.75
N GLY A 97 -12.37 -4.91 8.83
CA GLY A 97 -12.22 -6.36 9.00
C GLY A 97 -10.77 -6.86 8.91
N ASP A 98 -9.97 -6.31 7.99
CA ASP A 98 -8.57 -6.68 7.76
C ASP A 98 -7.69 -5.45 7.45
N ARG A 99 -7.05 -4.93 8.49
CA ARG A 99 -6.11 -3.80 8.38
C ARG A 99 -4.86 -4.12 7.55
N GLY A 100 -4.52 -5.41 7.38
CA GLY A 100 -3.39 -5.87 6.59
C GLY A 100 -3.65 -5.83 5.08
N LEU A 101 -4.91 -5.69 4.68
CA LEU A 101 -5.34 -5.75 3.28
C LEU A 101 -4.62 -4.71 2.40
N CYS A 102 -4.48 -3.47 2.86
CA CYS A 102 -3.79 -2.43 2.11
C CYS A 102 -2.33 -2.82 1.78
N GLY A 103 -1.61 -3.41 2.73
CA GLY A 103 -0.24 -3.88 2.51
C GLY A 103 -0.20 -5.04 1.50
N ALA A 104 -1.14 -5.98 1.61
CA ALA A 104 -1.27 -7.09 0.67
C ALA A 104 -1.59 -6.62 -0.76
N VAL A 105 -2.46 -5.62 -0.92
CA VAL A 105 -2.79 -5.01 -2.22
C VAL A 105 -1.57 -4.33 -2.83
N MET A 106 -0.83 -3.54 -2.04
CA MET A 106 0.40 -2.88 -2.51
C MET A 106 1.47 -3.90 -2.91
N GLN A 107 1.65 -4.96 -2.12
CA GLN A 107 2.59 -6.03 -2.45
C GLN A 107 2.16 -6.80 -3.72
N ALA A 108 0.86 -7.01 -3.91
CA ALA A 108 0.29 -7.63 -5.11
C ALA A 108 0.47 -6.75 -6.36
N ALA A 109 0.42 -5.42 -6.21
CA ALA A 109 0.64 -4.47 -7.29
C ALA A 109 2.09 -4.48 -7.80
N PHE A 110 3.04 -4.78 -6.90
CA PHE A 110 4.48 -4.79 -7.17
C PHE A 110 5.13 -6.14 -6.79
N PRO A 111 4.78 -7.25 -7.46
CA PRO A 111 5.29 -8.58 -7.11
C PRO A 111 6.82 -8.69 -7.27
N GLY A 112 7.43 -7.81 -8.07
CA GLY A 112 8.88 -7.70 -8.23
C GLY A 112 9.60 -6.85 -7.17
N ALA A 113 8.93 -5.90 -6.51
CA ALA A 113 9.54 -5.01 -5.52
C ALA A 113 9.88 -5.75 -4.22
N ALA A 114 9.06 -6.72 -3.81
CA ALA A 114 9.32 -7.57 -2.64
C ALA A 114 10.56 -8.49 -2.82
N LYS A 115 11.00 -8.74 -4.06
CA LYS A 115 12.23 -9.50 -4.37
C LYS A 115 13.44 -8.61 -4.67
N ALA A 116 13.25 -7.32 -4.91
CA ALA A 116 14.30 -6.39 -5.29
C ALA A 116 14.93 -5.71 -4.06
N GLY A 117 15.41 -6.51 -3.11
CA GLY A 117 16.53 -6.06 -2.29
C GLY A 117 17.70 -5.89 -3.23
N ASN A 118 18.11 -4.64 -3.48
CA ASN A 118 19.20 -4.31 -4.41
C ASN A 118 20.40 -5.24 -4.10
N PRO A 119 20.81 -6.16 -5.00
CA PRO A 119 21.90 -7.06 -4.70
C PRO A 119 23.13 -6.21 -4.42
N ARG A 120 23.72 -6.41 -3.24
CA ARG A 120 24.84 -5.61 -2.74
C ARG A 120 25.91 -5.55 -3.84
N ALA A 121 26.24 -4.32 -4.25
CA ALA A 121 27.43 -3.96 -5.02
C ALA A 121 28.56 -4.99 -4.86
N PRO A 122 28.98 -5.85 -5.82
CA PRO A 122 30.16 -6.68 -5.57
C PRO A 122 31.33 -5.72 -5.34
N GLY A 123 31.79 -5.68 -4.08
CA GLY A 123 32.81 -4.75 -3.65
C GLY A 123 34.02 -4.86 -4.56
N THR A 124 34.48 -3.74 -5.10
CA THR A 124 35.71 -3.65 -5.89
C THR A 124 36.89 -3.99 -4.97
N GLY A 125 37.15 -5.29 -4.87
CA GLY A 125 38.30 -5.87 -4.19
C GLY A 125 39.57 -5.33 -4.83
N ARG A 126 40.17 -4.38 -4.11
CA ARG A 126 41.49 -3.77 -4.35
C ARG A 126 42.49 -4.86 -4.73
N ARG A 127 42.85 -4.95 -6.01
CA ARG A 127 43.96 -5.78 -6.50
C ARG A 127 45.23 -5.26 -5.83
N LYS A 128 45.77 -6.01 -4.85
CA LYS A 128 47.09 -5.75 -4.28
C LYS A 128 48.13 -5.95 -5.39
N ARG A 129 48.92 -4.91 -5.63
CA ARG A 129 50.19 -4.97 -6.35
C ARG A 129 51.23 -5.69 -5.51
#